data_AF-A0A8S0FNH2-F1
#
_entry.id   AF-A0A8S0FNH2-F1
#
_cell.length_a   1.000
_cell.length_b   1.000
_cell.length_c   1.000
_cell.angle_alpha   90.00
_cell.angle_beta   90.00
_cell.angle_gamma   90.00
#
_symmetry.space_group_name_H-M   'P 1'
#
loop_
_entity.id
_entity.type
_entity.pdbx_description
1 polymer ?
#
loop_
_entity_poly.entity_id
_entity_poly.type
_entity_poly.pdbx_seq_one_letter_code
_entity_poly.pdbx_strand_id
1 'polypeptide(L)'
;MGGELGFDDMLSRLDSALRSESGEVLAAAIRTRFPVAMIDEFQDTDPQQYRIFRRIWHHQPETALLLIGDPKQAIYAFRGADIFTYMKARSEVHAHYTLDTNWRSAPGMVNSVNKLFSQTDDAFMFREIPFIPVKSAGKNQALRFVFKGEMQPAMKMWLMEGESGAALATIKVPWRRYVLRKSATGYKPDSGAKRC
;
A
#
# COMPACT_ATOMS: atom_id res chain seq x y z
N MET A 1 -2.36 20.73 33.46
CA MET A 1 -2.90 20.42 32.13
C MET A 1 -1.74 20.01 31.26
N GLY A 2 -1.60 18.72 30.96
CA GLY A 2 -0.50 18.19 30.14
C GLY A 2 -0.71 18.62 28.69
N GLY A 3 0.20 19.45 28.17
CA GLY A 3 0.22 19.89 26.78
C GLY A 3 0.86 18.85 25.87
N GLU A 4 0.31 17.64 25.84
CA GLU A 4 0.73 16.62 24.89
C GLU A 4 -0.30 16.58 23.76
N LEU A 5 0.16 16.86 22.53
CA LEU A 5 -0.64 16.75 21.32
C LEU A 5 -0.28 15.44 20.63
N GLY A 6 -1.28 14.55 20.49
CA GLY A 6 -1.13 13.37 19.66
C GLY A 6 -1.11 13.72 18.17
N PHE A 7 -0.65 12.78 17.33
CA PHE A 7 -0.68 12.95 15.88
C PHE A 7 -2.11 13.14 15.34
N ASP A 8 -3.07 12.39 15.90
CA ASP A 8 -4.49 12.49 15.53
C ASP A 8 -5.11 13.84 15.94
N ASP A 9 -4.61 14.44 17.04
CA ASP A 9 -5.06 15.76 17.49
C ASP A 9 -4.65 16.86 16.51
N MET A 10 -3.50 16.71 15.85
CA MET A 10 -3.02 17.69 14.87
C MET A 10 -3.95 17.75 13.64
N LEU A 11 -4.29 16.59 13.07
CA LEU A 11 -5.22 16.51 11.95
C LEU A 11 -6.63 16.94 12.36
N SER A 12 -7.06 16.62 13.58
CA SER A 12 -8.38 16.99 14.10
C SER A 12 -8.52 18.48 14.33
N ARG A 13 -7.47 19.13 14.82
CA ARG A 13 -7.42 20.58 14.95
C ARG A 13 -7.40 21.27 13.60
N LEU A 14 -6.66 20.74 12.62
CA LEU A 14 -6.64 21.30 11.27
C LEU A 14 -8.01 21.19 10.57
N ASP A 15 -8.65 20.01 10.61
CA ASP A 15 -10.01 19.81 10.05
C ASP A 15 -11.00 20.78 10.73
N SER A 16 -10.93 20.91 12.06
CA SER A 16 -11.79 21.83 12.81
C SER A 16 -11.57 23.29 12.44
N ALA A 17 -10.31 23.72 12.34
CA ALA A 17 -9.96 25.10 11.99
C ALA A 17 -10.42 25.45 10.57
N LEU A 18 -10.24 24.55 9.60
CA LEU A 18 -10.69 24.74 8.21
C LEU A 18 -12.22 24.79 8.07
N ARG A 19 -12.96 24.28 9.06
CA ARG A 19 -14.43 24.29 9.13
C ARG A 19 -15.01 25.43 9.98
N SER A 20 -14.16 26.17 10.67
CA SER A 20 -14.57 27.34 11.45
C SER A 20 -14.88 28.54 10.55
N GLU A 21 -15.40 29.62 11.14
CA GLU A 21 -15.68 30.87 10.42
C GLU A 21 -14.43 31.47 9.75
N SER A 22 -13.25 31.31 10.36
CA SER A 22 -11.96 31.75 9.80
C SER A 22 -11.32 30.71 8.86
N GLY A 23 -12.02 29.62 8.56
CA GLY A 23 -11.48 28.50 7.78
C GLY A 23 -11.08 28.87 6.35
N GLU A 24 -11.77 29.84 5.73
CA GLU A 24 -11.40 30.29 4.38
C GLU A 24 -10.10 31.09 4.37
N VAL A 25 -9.86 31.91 5.41
CA VAL A 25 -8.60 32.65 5.56
C VAL A 25 -7.44 31.67 5.72
N LEU A 26 -7.63 30.61 6.52
CA LEU A 26 -6.64 29.55 6.69
C LEU A 26 -6.40 28.78 5.38
N ALA A 27 -7.47 28.36 4.69
CA ALA A 27 -7.36 27.63 3.43
C ALA A 27 -6.66 28.47 2.34
N ALA A 28 -6.99 29.75 2.23
CA ALA A 28 -6.35 30.69 1.30
C ALA A 28 -4.87 30.89 1.62
N ALA A 29 -4.50 31.02 2.90
CA ALA A 29 -3.11 31.11 3.31
C ALA A 29 -2.31 29.85 2.94
N ILE A 30 -2.90 28.66 3.14
CA ILE A 30 -2.28 27.39 2.75
C ILE A 30 -2.12 27.30 1.22
N ARG A 31 -3.18 27.60 0.46
CA ARG A 31 -3.13 27.59 -1.02
C ARG A 31 -2.11 28.57 -1.58
N THR A 32 -1.98 29.75 -0.97
CA THR A 32 -0.99 30.77 -1.40
C THR A 32 0.42 30.24 -1.21
N ARG A 33 0.67 29.51 -0.11
CA ARG A 33 1.98 28.92 0.16
C ARG A 33 2.25 27.65 -0.66
N PHE A 34 1.21 26.85 -0.88
CA PHE A 34 1.28 25.58 -1.59
C PHE A 34 0.19 25.55 -2.68
N PRO A 35 0.43 26.21 -3.82
CA PRO A 35 -0.56 26.25 -4.91
C PRO A 35 -0.78 24.87 -5.53
N VAL A 36 0.20 23.97 -5.43
CA VAL A 36 0.10 22.59 -5.89
C VAL A 36 0.44 21.64 -4.74
N ALA A 37 -0.41 20.63 -4.52
CA ALA A 37 -0.19 19.56 -3.55
C ALA A 37 -0.19 18.20 -4.24
N MET A 38 0.77 17.35 -3.88
CA MET A 38 0.88 15.95 -4.32
C MET A 38 0.73 15.05 -3.10
N ILE A 39 -0.29 14.19 -3.11
CA ILE A 39 -0.54 13.22 -2.06
C ILE A 39 -0.23 11.84 -2.64
N ASP A 40 0.87 11.24 -2.19
CA ASP A 40 1.26 9.87 -2.55
C ASP A 40 0.60 8.86 -1.59
N GLU A 41 0.55 7.59 -2.00
CA GLU A 41 -0.11 6.49 -1.26
C GLU A 41 -1.55 6.84 -0.84
N PHE A 42 -2.30 7.54 -1.70
CA PHE A 42 -3.63 8.04 -1.38
C PHE A 42 -4.66 6.94 -1.06
N GLN A 43 -4.41 5.69 -1.47
CA GLN A 43 -5.25 4.55 -1.08
C GLN A 43 -5.24 4.27 0.44
N ASP A 44 -4.22 4.75 1.16
CA ASP A 44 -4.07 4.55 2.62
C ASP A 44 -4.57 5.77 3.43
N THR A 45 -5.26 6.71 2.77
CA THR A 45 -5.82 7.92 3.39
C THR A 45 -7.17 7.64 4.07
N ASP A 46 -7.48 8.41 5.12
CA ASP A 46 -8.75 8.34 5.85
C ASP A 46 -9.74 9.48 5.44
N PRO A 47 -11.03 9.39 5.83
CA PRO A 47 -12.03 10.40 5.46
C PRO A 47 -11.74 11.82 5.95
N GLN A 48 -10.99 11.97 7.05
CA GLN A 48 -10.63 13.25 7.65
C GLN A 48 -9.51 13.93 6.86
N GLN A 49 -8.45 13.20 6.55
CA GLN A 49 -7.38 13.67 5.67
C GLN A 49 -7.95 14.12 4.32
N TYR A 50 -8.85 13.33 3.72
CA TYR A 50 -9.45 13.70 2.45
C TYR A 50 -10.33 14.96 2.53
N ARG A 51 -11.08 15.17 3.63
CA ARG A 51 -11.80 16.44 3.87
C ARG A 51 -10.87 17.64 3.89
N ILE A 52 -9.73 17.52 4.59
CA ILE A 52 -8.72 18.59 4.68
C ILE A 52 -8.23 18.95 3.27
N PHE A 53 -7.76 17.96 2.50
CA PHE A 53 -7.23 18.21 1.16
C PHE A 53 -8.26 18.84 0.24
N ARG A 54 -9.49 18.31 0.26
CA ARG A 54 -10.60 18.89 -0.51
C ARG A 54 -10.89 20.33 -0.11
N ARG A 55 -10.99 20.61 1.19
CA ARG A 55 -11.34 21.95 1.70
C ARG A 55 -10.32 22.99 1.26
N ILE A 56 -9.05 22.59 1.13
CA ILE A 56 -7.98 23.48 0.73
C ILE A 56 -7.94 23.64 -0.79
N TRP A 57 -7.92 22.57 -1.60
CA TRP A 57 -7.58 22.67 -3.04
C TRP A 57 -8.71 22.39 -4.03
N HIS A 58 -9.84 21.80 -3.62
CA HIS A 58 -10.87 21.35 -4.56
C HIS A 58 -11.63 22.52 -5.21
N HIS A 59 -11.74 22.52 -6.55
CA HIS A 59 -12.34 23.58 -7.37
C HIS A 59 -11.77 24.99 -7.12
N GLN A 60 -10.50 25.08 -6.75
CA GLN A 60 -9.82 26.36 -6.53
C GLN A 60 -8.99 26.75 -7.77
N PRO A 61 -9.26 27.90 -8.41
CA PRO A 61 -8.47 28.38 -9.55
C PRO A 61 -7.00 28.52 -9.19
N GLU A 62 -6.11 28.42 -10.19
CA GLU A 62 -4.65 28.56 -10.03
C GLU A 62 -4.02 27.58 -9.02
N THR A 63 -4.72 26.47 -8.71
CA THR A 63 -4.20 25.41 -7.84
C THR A 63 -4.38 24.03 -8.45
N ALA A 64 -3.60 23.06 -7.95
CA ALA A 64 -3.74 21.66 -8.34
C ALA A 64 -3.60 20.72 -7.13
N LEU A 65 -4.45 19.70 -7.10
CA LEU A 65 -4.38 18.58 -6.16
C LEU A 65 -4.15 17.29 -6.94
N LEU A 66 -2.96 16.73 -6.81
CA LEU A 66 -2.57 15.47 -7.45
C LEU A 66 -2.65 14.36 -6.41
N LEU A 67 -3.60 13.44 -6.60
CA LEU A 67 -3.78 12.27 -5.74
C LEU A 67 -3.20 11.06 -6.46
N ILE A 68 -2.13 10.50 -5.90
CA ILE A 68 -1.37 9.39 -6.47
C ILE A 68 -1.54 8.20 -5.54
N GLY A 69 -1.87 7.05 -6.12
CA GLY A 69 -2.04 5.83 -5.35
C GLY A 69 -2.47 4.66 -6.22
N ASP A 70 -2.50 3.49 -5.61
CA ASP A 70 -3.00 2.27 -6.22
C ASP A 70 -4.06 1.63 -5.32
N PRO A 71 -5.36 1.70 -5.66
CA PRO A 71 -6.41 1.11 -4.83
C PRO A 71 -6.27 -0.42 -4.69
N LYS A 72 -5.53 -1.08 -5.59
CA LYS A 72 -5.21 -2.52 -5.50
C LYS A 72 -4.25 -2.84 -4.35
N GLN A 73 -3.60 -1.83 -3.77
CA GLN A 73 -2.63 -1.96 -2.69
C GLN A 73 -3.18 -1.47 -1.33
N ALA A 74 -4.47 -1.13 -1.24
CA ALA A 74 -5.11 -0.70 0.00
C ALA A 74 -5.21 -1.86 1.01
N ILE A 75 -4.20 -2.02 1.87
CA ILE A 75 -4.10 -3.12 2.85
C ILE A 75 -4.10 -2.63 4.31
N TYR A 76 -4.18 -1.32 4.54
CA TYR A 76 -4.09 -0.70 5.86
C TYR A 76 -5.44 -0.40 6.54
N ALA A 77 -6.52 -1.12 6.18
CA ALA A 77 -7.85 -0.93 6.77
C ALA A 77 -7.85 -1.01 8.31
N PHE A 78 -6.98 -1.83 8.90
CA PHE A 78 -6.83 -1.96 10.36
C PHE A 78 -6.26 -0.70 11.06
N ARG A 79 -5.73 0.27 10.30
CA ARG A 79 -5.23 1.57 10.79
C ARG A 79 -6.17 2.74 10.46
N GLY A 80 -7.38 2.46 9.98
CA GLY A 80 -8.37 3.50 9.66
C GLY A 80 -8.32 4.03 8.23
N ALA A 81 -7.41 3.54 7.38
CA ALA A 81 -7.47 3.78 5.95
C ALA A 81 -8.79 3.26 5.38
N ASP A 82 -9.42 4.04 4.51
CA ASP A 82 -10.75 3.75 4.00
C ASP A 82 -10.77 3.74 2.47
N ILE A 83 -10.91 2.56 1.88
CA ILE A 83 -11.02 2.40 0.43
C ILE A 83 -12.23 3.16 -0.15
N PHE A 84 -13.30 3.36 0.63
CA PHE A 84 -14.45 4.16 0.21
C PHE A 84 -14.10 5.64 0.10
N THR A 85 -13.13 6.14 0.88
CA THR A 85 -12.59 7.49 0.74
C THR A 85 -11.86 7.66 -0.59
N TYR A 86 -11.05 6.67 -0.99
CA TYR A 86 -10.44 6.66 -2.32
C TYR A 86 -11.51 6.63 -3.43
N MET A 87 -12.50 5.74 -3.34
CA MET A 87 -13.56 5.64 -4.35
C MET A 87 -14.37 6.92 -4.46
N LYS A 88 -14.72 7.54 -3.33
CA LYS A 88 -15.37 8.85 -3.28
C LYS A 88 -14.52 9.91 -3.97
N ALA A 89 -13.24 10.00 -3.63
CA ALA A 89 -12.35 10.97 -4.25
C ALA A 89 -12.26 10.78 -5.76
N ARG A 90 -12.11 9.54 -6.21
CA ARG A 90 -12.09 9.18 -7.63
C ARG A 90 -13.38 9.57 -8.34
N SER A 91 -14.54 9.43 -7.70
CA SER A 91 -15.82 9.80 -8.30
C SER A 91 -16.01 11.30 -8.49
N GLU A 92 -15.26 12.11 -7.74
CA GLU A 92 -15.39 13.58 -7.75
C GLU A 92 -14.33 14.28 -8.60
N VAL A 93 -13.31 13.54 -9.08
CA VAL A 93 -12.32 14.03 -10.03
C VAL A 93 -12.55 13.39 -11.40
N HIS A 94 -12.55 14.20 -12.47
CA HIS A 94 -12.79 13.71 -13.83
C HIS A 94 -11.53 13.18 -14.52
N ALA A 95 -10.35 13.69 -14.14
CA ALA A 95 -9.09 13.30 -14.77
C ALA A 95 -8.48 12.09 -14.04
N HIS A 96 -8.53 10.92 -14.66
CA HIS A 96 -7.87 9.70 -14.16
C HIS A 96 -6.69 9.35 -15.07
N TYR A 97 -5.55 9.05 -14.47
CA TYR A 97 -4.34 8.65 -15.18
C TYR A 97 -3.87 7.28 -14.68
N THR A 98 -3.27 6.49 -15.56
CA THR A 98 -2.72 5.17 -15.22
C THR A 98 -1.34 5.02 -15.83
N LEU A 99 -0.40 4.48 -15.04
CA LEU A 99 0.92 4.13 -15.53
C LEU A 99 0.89 2.68 -16.04
N ASP A 100 0.98 2.51 -17.35
CA ASP A 100 0.79 1.21 -18.01
C ASP A 100 2.07 0.35 -18.07
N THR A 101 3.21 0.87 -17.61
CA THR A 101 4.52 0.22 -17.77
C THR A 101 5.19 0.02 -16.42
N ASN A 102 5.49 -1.23 -16.07
CA ASN A 102 6.26 -1.61 -14.91
C ASN A 102 7.77 -1.54 -15.20
N TRP A 103 8.45 -0.65 -14.49
CA TRP A 103 9.90 -0.42 -14.62
C TRP A 103 10.75 -1.16 -13.57
N ARG A 104 10.12 -1.87 -12.64
CA ARG A 104 10.79 -2.49 -11.47
C ARG A 104 11.09 -3.97 -11.66
N SER A 105 10.22 -4.68 -12.38
CA SER A 105 10.19 -6.15 -12.40
C SER A 105 10.60 -6.74 -13.74
N ALA A 106 11.03 -8.01 -13.70
CA ALA A 106 11.27 -8.82 -14.89
C ALA A 106 9.97 -9.09 -15.67
N PRO A 107 10.04 -9.28 -17.01
CA PRO A 107 8.88 -9.60 -17.82
C PRO A 107 8.11 -10.83 -17.32
N GLY A 108 8.82 -11.87 -16.89
CA GLY A 108 8.20 -13.07 -16.32
C GLY A 108 7.31 -12.75 -15.12
N MET A 109 7.77 -11.90 -14.20
CA MET A 109 6.98 -11.48 -13.03
C MET A 109 5.75 -10.68 -13.43
N VAL A 110 5.92 -9.69 -14.32
CA VAL A 110 4.81 -8.87 -14.82
C VAL A 110 3.75 -9.73 -15.48
N ASN A 111 4.17 -10.66 -16.35
CA ASN A 111 3.27 -11.56 -17.06
C ASN A 111 2.55 -12.52 -16.12
N SER A 112 3.22 -13.06 -15.10
CA SER A 112 2.57 -13.93 -14.11
C SER A 112 1.51 -13.20 -13.29
N VAL A 113 1.80 -11.97 -12.83
CA VAL A 113 0.83 -11.14 -12.09
C VAL A 113 -0.35 -10.76 -12.98
N ASN A 114 -0.09 -10.31 -14.22
CA ASN A 114 -1.14 -10.01 -15.19
C ASN A 114 -2.05 -11.23 -15.40
N LYS A 115 -1.46 -12.40 -15.65
CA LYS A 115 -2.23 -13.62 -15.89
C LYS A 115 -3.10 -13.98 -14.68
N LEU A 116 -2.57 -13.88 -13.47
CA LEU A 116 -3.28 -14.23 -12.24
C LEU A 116 -4.51 -13.33 -12.02
N PHE A 117 -4.33 -12.02 -12.08
CA PHE A 117 -5.41 -11.08 -11.76
C PHE A 117 -6.35 -10.80 -12.94
N SER A 118 -6.02 -11.23 -14.15
CA SER A 118 -6.94 -11.22 -15.30
C SER A 118 -7.84 -12.46 -15.40
N GLN A 119 -7.83 -13.38 -14.42
CA GLN A 119 -8.72 -14.54 -14.43
C GLN A 119 -10.17 -14.19 -14.04
N THR A 120 -10.39 -13.11 -13.28
CA THR A 120 -11.72 -12.65 -12.87
C THR A 120 -11.84 -11.14 -13.02
N ASP A 121 -13.06 -10.65 -13.24
CA ASP A 121 -13.33 -9.21 -13.40
C ASP A 121 -13.32 -8.46 -12.05
N ASP A 122 -13.40 -9.19 -10.93
CA ASP A 122 -13.54 -8.70 -9.56
C ASP A 122 -12.37 -9.12 -8.66
N ALA A 123 -11.18 -9.27 -9.26
CA ALA A 123 -9.94 -9.67 -8.58
C ALA A 123 -9.62 -8.90 -7.28
N PHE A 124 -10.16 -7.68 -7.12
CA PHE A 124 -9.98 -6.81 -5.96
C PHE A 124 -11.30 -6.51 -5.23
N MET A 125 -12.26 -7.44 -5.24
CA MET A 125 -13.58 -7.39 -4.55
C MET A 125 -14.57 -6.34 -5.08
N PHE A 126 -14.10 -5.17 -5.48
CA PHE A 126 -14.91 -4.04 -5.94
C PHE A 126 -14.72 -3.84 -7.45
N ARG A 127 -15.82 -3.72 -8.20
CA ARG A 127 -15.78 -3.49 -9.65
C ARG A 127 -15.20 -2.12 -10.01
N GLU A 128 -15.31 -1.19 -9.08
CA GLU A 128 -14.71 0.13 -9.13
C GLU A 128 -13.18 0.06 -9.08
N ILE A 129 -12.58 -1.08 -8.70
CA ILE A 129 -11.13 -1.29 -8.64
C ILE A 129 -10.73 -2.36 -9.68
N PRO A 130 -10.73 -2.01 -10.98
CA PRO A 130 -10.37 -2.97 -12.01
C PRO A 130 -8.88 -3.28 -11.99
N PHE A 131 -8.52 -4.51 -12.34
CA PHE A 131 -7.15 -4.86 -12.67
C PHE A 131 -6.86 -4.50 -14.12
N ILE A 132 -5.93 -3.56 -14.35
CA ILE A 132 -5.45 -3.20 -15.69
C ILE A 132 -4.07 -3.84 -15.88
N PRO A 133 -3.90 -4.77 -16.83
CA PRO A 133 -2.61 -5.36 -17.13
C PRO A 133 -1.58 -4.30 -17.53
N VAL A 134 -0.34 -4.46 -17.07
CA VAL A 134 0.76 -3.55 -17.37
C VAL A 134 1.84 -4.21 -18.23
N LYS A 135 2.55 -3.41 -19.01
CA LYS A 135 3.71 -3.82 -19.81
C LYS A 135 4.95 -3.92 -18.92
N SER A 136 5.91 -4.75 -19.31
CA SER A 136 7.25 -4.68 -18.73
C SER A 136 8.11 -3.69 -19.51
N ALA A 137 8.91 -2.89 -18.82
CA ALA A 137 9.81 -1.95 -19.47
C ALA A 137 10.84 -2.67 -20.35
N GLY A 138 11.14 -2.11 -21.52
CA GLY A 138 12.13 -2.67 -22.47
C GLY A 138 13.52 -2.90 -21.83
N LYS A 139 13.94 -2.00 -20.92
CA LYS A 139 15.22 -2.15 -20.20
C LYS A 139 15.29 -3.39 -19.30
N ASN A 140 14.14 -3.95 -18.91
CA ASN A 140 14.04 -5.09 -18.01
C ASN A 140 13.97 -6.43 -18.75
N GLN A 141 13.98 -6.46 -20.09
CA GLN A 141 13.86 -7.71 -20.88
C GLN A 141 14.94 -8.75 -20.55
N ALA A 142 16.10 -8.29 -20.05
CA ALA A 142 17.19 -9.13 -19.61
C ALA A 142 17.10 -9.59 -18.13
N LEU A 143 16.13 -9.12 -17.35
CA LEU A 143 15.97 -9.55 -15.96
C LEU A 143 15.37 -10.95 -15.90
N ARG A 144 16.04 -11.86 -15.20
CA ARG A 144 15.60 -13.23 -14.99
C ARG A 144 16.12 -13.75 -13.66
N PHE A 145 15.34 -14.59 -12.97
CA PHE A 145 15.77 -15.24 -11.74
C PHE A 145 16.42 -16.58 -12.09
N VAL A 146 17.70 -16.75 -11.75
CA VAL A 146 18.47 -17.96 -12.02
C VAL A 146 18.97 -18.51 -10.69
N PHE A 147 18.73 -19.79 -10.44
CA PHE A 147 19.22 -20.49 -9.26
C PHE A 147 19.90 -21.78 -9.69
N LYS A 148 21.16 -21.97 -9.28
CA LYS A 148 22.02 -23.11 -9.69
C LYS A 148 22.11 -23.29 -11.22
N GLY A 149 22.20 -22.20 -11.97
CA GLY A 149 22.30 -22.22 -13.43
C GLY A 149 20.97 -22.44 -14.16
N GLU A 150 19.89 -22.73 -13.44
CA GLU A 150 18.57 -22.93 -14.03
C GLU A 150 17.68 -21.70 -13.87
N MET A 151 17.03 -21.33 -14.97
CA MET A 151 16.00 -20.28 -14.95
C MET A 151 14.82 -20.75 -14.11
N GLN A 152 14.47 -19.96 -13.11
CA GLN A 152 13.34 -20.24 -12.24
C GLN A 152 12.06 -19.58 -12.79
N PRO A 153 10.89 -20.23 -12.67
CA PRO A 153 9.63 -19.60 -13.01
C PRO A 153 9.39 -18.41 -12.08
N ALA A 154 8.78 -17.36 -12.64
CA ALA A 154 8.49 -16.12 -11.93
C ALA A 154 7.47 -16.33 -10.78
N MET A 155 6.53 -17.26 -10.94
CA MET A 155 5.52 -17.56 -9.92
C MET A 155 5.34 -19.07 -9.82
N LYS A 156 5.43 -19.61 -8.59
CA LYS A 156 5.10 -20.99 -8.26
C LYS A 156 3.92 -20.97 -7.29
N MET A 157 2.83 -21.63 -7.66
CA MET A 157 1.67 -21.82 -6.79
C MET A 157 1.73 -23.22 -6.19
N TRP A 158 1.51 -23.31 -4.88
CA TRP A 158 1.40 -24.58 -4.17
C TRP A 158 -0.06 -24.76 -3.79
N LEU A 159 -0.70 -25.79 -4.34
CA LEU A 159 -2.04 -26.16 -3.94
C LEU A 159 -1.93 -27.03 -2.69
N MET A 160 -2.54 -26.59 -1.59
CA MET A 160 -2.67 -27.40 -0.39
C MET A 160 -4.03 -28.11 -0.42
N GLU A 161 -4.07 -29.36 0.01
CA GLU A 161 -5.33 -30.08 0.22
C GLU A 161 -6.11 -29.42 1.36
N GLY A 162 -7.38 -29.11 1.14
CA GLY A 162 -8.27 -28.56 2.17
C GLY A 162 -8.72 -29.66 3.13
N GLU A 163 -8.95 -29.31 4.40
CA GLU A 163 -9.46 -30.22 5.44
C GLU A 163 -10.85 -30.82 5.12
N SER A 164 -11.53 -30.32 4.09
CA SER A 164 -12.92 -30.66 3.75
C SER A 164 -13.07 -31.49 2.45
N GLY A 165 -11.98 -31.96 1.82
CA GLY A 165 -12.07 -32.73 0.56
C GLY A 165 -12.52 -31.94 -0.67
N ALA A 166 -12.94 -30.68 -0.51
CA ALA A 166 -13.05 -29.71 -1.59
C ALA A 166 -11.71 -28.96 -1.72
N ALA A 167 -11.11 -29.01 -2.91
CA ALA A 167 -9.88 -28.28 -3.22
C ALA A 167 -10.16 -26.77 -3.23
N LEU A 168 -10.09 -26.11 -2.07
CA LEU A 168 -10.00 -24.66 -1.98
C LEU A 168 -8.53 -24.29 -2.15
N ALA A 169 -8.20 -23.65 -3.27
CA ALA A 169 -6.89 -23.05 -3.50
C ALA A 169 -6.68 -21.88 -2.52
N THR A 170 -6.26 -22.19 -1.30
CA THR A 170 -5.89 -21.18 -0.32
C THR A 170 -4.44 -20.77 -0.58
N ILE A 171 -4.23 -19.55 -1.07
CA ILE A 171 -2.88 -18.97 -1.15
C ILE A 171 -2.43 -18.63 0.27
N LYS A 172 -1.74 -19.56 0.94
CA LYS A 172 -0.95 -19.25 2.14
C LYS A 172 0.48 -18.96 1.72
N VAL A 173 0.93 -17.72 1.91
CA VAL A 173 2.34 -17.35 1.79
C VAL A 173 3.05 -17.89 3.04
N PRO A 174 3.94 -18.89 2.94
CA PRO A 174 4.61 -19.41 4.12
C PRO A 174 5.69 -18.41 4.53
N TRP A 175 5.41 -17.59 5.55
CA TRP A 175 6.47 -16.98 6.34
C TRP A 175 7.25 -18.12 7.01
N ARG A 176 8.28 -18.64 6.33
CA ARG A 176 9.28 -19.47 6.99
C ARG A 176 9.98 -18.58 8.01
N ARG A 177 9.64 -18.80 9.27
CA ARG A 177 10.35 -18.28 10.44
C ARG A 177 11.81 -18.76 10.35
N TYR A 178 12.68 -17.96 9.73
CA TYR A 178 14.12 -18.13 9.85
C TYR A 178 14.50 -17.76 11.28
N VAL A 179 14.43 -18.73 12.20
CA VAL A 179 15.12 -18.63 13.48
C VAL A 179 16.61 -18.80 13.18
N LEU A 180 17.36 -17.70 13.20
CA LEU A 180 18.82 -17.74 13.29
C LEU A 180 19.18 -18.44 14.59
N ARG A 181 19.47 -19.75 14.53
CA ARG A 181 20.01 -20.50 15.66
C ARG A 181 21.49 -20.11 15.79
N LYS A 182 21.81 -19.23 16.75
CA LYS A 182 23.20 -19.04 17.18
C LYS A 182 23.78 -20.40 17.57
N SER A 183 24.85 -20.81 16.89
CA SER A 183 25.67 -21.95 17.28
C SER A 183 26.42 -21.59 18.56
N ALA A 184 25.92 -22.06 19.70
CA ALA A 184 26.71 -22.11 20.93
C ALA A 184 27.58 -23.37 20.85
N THR A 185 28.83 -23.19 20.46
CA THR A 185 29.90 -24.16 20.65
C THR A 185 30.10 -24.43 22.14
N GLY A 186 30.39 -25.69 22.45
CA GLY A 186 30.25 -26.30 23.77
C GLY A 186 31.02 -25.65 24.92
N TYR A 187 30.37 -25.64 26.07
CA TYR A 187 31.01 -25.59 27.38
C TYR A 187 30.28 -26.59 28.29
N LYS A 188 30.98 -27.63 28.74
CA LYS A 188 30.50 -28.59 29.75
C LYS A 188 30.87 -28.03 31.13
N PRO A 189 29.94 -27.90 32.08
CA PRO A 189 30.32 -27.69 33.47
C PRO A 189 30.59 -29.05 34.13
N ASP A 190 31.80 -29.20 34.65
CA ASP A 190 32.22 -30.31 35.49
C ASP A 190 31.67 -30.12 36.92
N SER A 191 31.32 -31.24 37.53
CA SER A 191 30.80 -31.36 38.88
C SER A 191 31.92 -31.18 39.92
N GLY A 192 31.77 -30.22 40.84
CA GLY A 192 32.72 -30.05 41.93
C GLY A 192 32.23 -29.08 43.00
N ALA A 193 31.83 -29.62 44.14
CA ALA A 193 31.49 -28.90 45.36
C ALA A 193 32.66 -28.01 45.85
N LYS A 194 32.34 -26.84 46.44
CA LYS A 194 32.69 -26.48 47.83
C LYS A 194 32.24 -25.06 48.20
N ARG A 195 31.81 -24.98 49.46
CA ARG A 195 31.55 -23.80 50.32
C ARG A 195 32.62 -22.72 50.17
N CYS A 196 32.23 -21.45 50.12
CA CYS A 196 32.06 -20.52 51.25
C CYS A 196 31.25 -19.31 50.77
#